data_AF-A0A6V7LED9-F1
#
_entry.id   AF-A0A6V7LED9-F1
#
_cell.length_a   1.000
_cell.length_b   1.000
_cell.length_c   1.000
_cell.angle_alpha   90.00
_cell.angle_beta   90.00
_cell.angle_gamma   90.00
#
_symmetry.space_group_name_H-M   'P 1'
#
loop_
_entity.id
_entity.type
_entity.pdbx_description
1 polymer ?
#
loop_
_entity_poly.entity_id
_entity_poly.type
_entity_poly.pdbx_seq_one_letter_code
_entity_poly.pdbx_strand_id
1 'polypeptide(L)' 'SDKYREAIYKANWLSKKSVMSSIIIMLSQRPLYLKACDFFIVSVDMFVM' A
#
# COMPACT_ATOMS: atom_id res chain seq x y z
N SER A 1 1.02 0.98 2.99
CA SER A 1 2.48 0.91 3.01
C SER A 1 3.02 1.93 2.02
N ASP A 2 3.67 2.98 2.51
CA ASP A 2 4.07 4.12 1.67
C ASP A 2 5.17 3.77 0.67
N LYS A 3 6.08 2.87 1.06
CA LYS A 3 7.13 2.32 0.17
C LYS A 3 6.55 1.66 -1.09
N TYR A 4 5.42 0.98 -0.95
CA TYR A 4 4.72 0.35 -2.09
C TYR A 4 4.11 1.40 -3.03
N ARG A 5 3.47 2.44 -2.48
CA ARG A 5 2.91 3.55 -3.26
C ARG A 5 4.01 4.30 -4.01
N GLU A 6 5.13 4.55 -3.35
CA GLU A 6 6.29 5.21 -3.94
C GLU A 6 6.87 4.39 -5.11
N ALA A 7 6.99 3.07 -4.96
CA ALA A 7 7.42 2.18 -6.05
C ALA A 7 6.46 2.21 -7.24
N ILE A 8 5.15 2.26 -7.01
CA ILE A 8 4.15 2.43 -8.08
C ILE A 8 4.32 3.77 -8.79
N TYR A 9 4.48 4.88 -8.06
CA TYR A 9 4.67 6.19 -8.67
C TYR A 9 5.98 6.31 -9.48
N LYS A 10 7.02 5.57 -9.10
CA LYS A 10 8.27 5.47 -9.87
C LYS A 10 8.15 4.59 -11.12
N ALA A 11 7.14 3.74 -11.21
CA ALA A 11 6.90 2.92 -12.40
C ALA A 11 6.29 3.78 -13.53
N ASN A 12 6.75 3.61 -14.76
CA ASN A 12 6.20 4.29 -15.93
C ASN A 12 4.89 3.62 -16.42
N TRP A 13 3.90 3.50 -15.54
CA TRP A 13 2.63 2.80 -15.82
C TRP A 13 1.64 3.63 -16.61
N LEU A 14 1.75 4.96 -16.57
CA LEU A 14 0.92 5.87 -17.37
C LEU A 14 1.07 5.63 -18.87
N SER A 15 2.26 5.19 -19.31
CA SER A 15 2.50 4.82 -20.72
C SER A 15 1.89 3.47 -21.11
N LYS A 16 1.59 2.58 -20.14
CA LYS A 16 1.09 1.22 -20.37
C LYS A 16 -0.37 1.08 -19.98
N LYS A 17 -1.26 1.34 -20.95
CA LYS A 17 -2.73 1.27 -20.76
C LYS A 17 -3.23 -0.07 -20.21
N SER A 18 -2.56 -1.18 -20.51
CA SER A 18 -2.97 -2.52 -20.05
C SER A 18 -2.86 -2.74 -18.54
N VAL A 19 -1.94 -2.05 -17.86
CA VAL A 19 -1.71 -2.17 -16.41
C VAL A 19 -2.26 -0.99 -15.61
N MET A 20 -2.77 0.03 -16.30
CA MET A 20 -3.24 1.27 -15.69
C MET A 20 -4.41 1.04 -14.72
N SER A 21 -5.43 0.27 -15.13
CA SER A 21 -6.59 -0.03 -14.30
C SER A 21 -6.22 -0.82 -13.04
N SER A 22 -5.39 -1.85 -13.19
CA SER A 22 -4.88 -2.65 -12.07
C SER A 22 -4.13 -1.79 -11.06
N ILE A 23 -3.29 -0.86 -11.52
CA ILE A 23 -2.54 0.04 -10.65
C ILE A 23 -3.45 1.03 -9.92
N ILE A 24 -4.44 1.59 -10.60
CA ILE A 24 -5.42 2.47 -9.96
C ILE A 24 -6.20 1.72 -8.87
N ILE A 25 -6.59 0.47 -9.12
CA ILE A 25 -7.24 -0.38 -8.11
C ILE A 25 -6.33 -0.57 -6.90
N MET A 26 -5.06 -0.94 -7.11
CA MET A 26 -4.09 -1.13 -6.03
C MET A 26 -3.83 0.15 -5.22
N LEU A 27 -3.82 1.32 -5.85
CA LEU A 27 -3.67 2.62 -5.16
C LEU A 27 -4.92 3.05 -4.39
N SER A 28 -6.10 2.65 -4.85
CA SER A 28 -7.40 3.01 -4.25
C SER A 28 -7.80 2.07 -3.10
N GLN A 29 -7.13 0.93 -2.97
CA GLN A 29 -7.39 -0.02 -1.88
C GLN A 29 -7.00 0.57 -0.53
N ARG A 30 -7.90 0.41 0.45
CA ARG A 30 -7.60 0.76 1.84
C ARG A 30 -6.57 -0.24 2.37
N PRO A 31 -5.41 0.21 2.89
CA PRO A 31 -4.41 -0.69 3.44
C PRO A 31 -5.01 -1.60 4.51
N LEU A 32 -4.67 -2.88 4.44
CA LEU A 32 -5.02 -3.88 5.44
C LEU A 32 -4.22 -3.59 6.71
N TYR A 33 -4.94 -3.30 7.79
CA TYR A 33 -4.37 -3.09 9.13
C TYR A 33 -4.82 -4.23 10.02
N LEU A 34 -3.88 -4.82 10.77
CA LEU A 34 -4.21 -5.75 11.82
C LEU A 34 -4.46 -4.93 13.09
N LYS A 35 -5.70 -4.92 13.57
CA LYS A 35 -6.05 -4.27 14.84
C LYS A 35 -6.07 -5.29 15.97
N ALA A 36 -5.29 -5.04 17.01
CA ALA A 36 -5.37 -5.78 18.26
C ALA A 36 -6.56 -5.27 19.09
N CYS A 37 -7.57 -6.12 19.28
CA CYS A 37 -8.79 -5.83 20.04
C CYS A 37 -9.48 -4.51 19.62
N ASP A 38 -9.35 -4.10 18.35
CA ASP A 38 -9.82 -2.81 17.82
C ASP A 38 -9.19 -1.52 18.41
N PHE A 39 -8.29 -1.64 19.38
CA PHE A 39 -7.64 -0.50 20.05
C PHE A 39 -6.34 -0.05 19.38
N PHE A 40 -5.51 -1.00 18.94
CA PHE A 40 -4.16 -0.69 18.46
C PHE A 40 -3.93 -1.27 17.07
N ILE A 41 -3.40 -0.47 16.16
CA ILE A 41 -2.90 -0.97 14.87
C ILE A 41 -1.54 -1.62 15.14
N VAL A 42 -1.44 -2.93 14.93
CA VAL A 42 -0.19 -3.68 15.09
C VAL A 42 0.75 -3.31 13.94
N SER A 43 1.91 -2.73 14.26
CA SER A 43 3.00 -2.44 13.32
C SER A 43 4.26 -3.20 13.72
N VAL A 44 5.11 -3.55 12.75
CA VAL A 44 6.44 -4.14 13.00
C VAL A 44 7.29 -3.22 13.87
N ASP A 45 7.13 -1.90 13.73
CA ASP A 45 7.85 -0.90 14.52
C ASP A 45 7.60 -1.02 16.03
N MET A 46 6.48 -1.64 16.46
CA MET A 46 6.22 -1.91 17.88
C MET A 46 7.19 -2.93 18.50
N PHE A 47 7.86 -3.73 17.66
CA PHE A 47 8.76 -4.80 18.07
C PHE A 47 10.23 -4.47 17.79
N VAL A 48 10.51 -3.32 17.17
CA VAL A 48 11.89 -2.85 16.96
C VAL A 48 12.33 -2.14 18.23
N MET A 49 13.31 -2.73 18.93
CA MET A 49 13.88 -2.25 20.21
C MET A 49 14.77 -1.02 20.01
#